data_AF-A0AAD1GZN5-F1
#
_entry.id   AF-A0AAD1GZN5-F1
#
_cell.length_a   1.000
_cell.length_b   1.000
_cell.length_c   1.000
_cell.angle_alpha   90.00
_cell.angle_beta   90.00
_cell.angle_gamma   90.00
#
_symmetry.space_group_name_H-M   'P 1'
#
loop_
_entity.id
_entity.type
_entity.pdbx_description
1 polymer ?
#
loop_
_entity_poly.entity_id
_entity_poly.type
_entity_poly.pdbx_seq_one_letter_code
_entity_poly.pdbx_strand_id
1 'polypeptide(L)'
;MRNTDRIGAATLNTNQNIAGALARSGLGERERFVLWVFGCLLVLAVTVWATRRVLRAGEPALAVICVALFGLVVSPVSWSHHWVWILPAILVTAVLAWRRRSAAVAAVSCAGAALSVWTPIDLMPKHHETTAAWWRQLLGASYVWWALAAIVTAGITITAARTTAVDAPTAARRTAASVVG
;
A
#
# COMPACT_ATOMS: atom_id res chain seq x y z
N MET A 1 -22.03 31.55 4.80
CA MET A 1 -22.81 30.30 4.60
C MET A 1 -21.87 29.26 3.99
N ARG A 2 -21.36 28.34 4.81
CA ARG A 2 -20.33 27.36 4.46
C ARG A 2 -21.06 26.05 4.11
N ASN A 3 -21.49 25.92 2.86
CA ASN A 3 -22.18 24.71 2.39
C ASN A 3 -21.15 23.61 2.10
N THR A 4 -20.89 22.77 3.09
CA THR A 4 -20.16 21.50 2.96
C THR A 4 -21.05 20.33 2.50
N ASP A 5 -22.35 20.56 2.31
CA ASP A 5 -23.36 19.53 2.02
C ASP A 5 -23.36 19.02 0.56
N ARG A 6 -22.39 19.42 -0.27
CA ARG A 6 -22.26 18.91 -1.66
C ARG A 6 -21.11 17.93 -1.86
N ILE A 7 -20.44 17.52 -0.79
CA ILE A 7 -19.49 16.42 -0.83
C ILE A 7 -20.27 15.20 -0.34
N GLY A 8 -20.63 14.31 -1.27
CA GLY A 8 -21.45 13.12 -0.99
C GLY A 8 -21.02 12.44 0.30
N ALA A 9 -22.00 12.13 1.14
CA ALA A 9 -21.79 11.60 2.48
C ALA A 9 -20.71 10.51 2.52
N ALA A 10 -19.83 10.54 3.52
CA ALA A 10 -18.79 9.53 3.76
C ALA A 10 -19.32 8.08 3.90
N THR A 11 -20.64 7.92 3.88
CA THR A 11 -21.42 6.68 3.85
C THR A 11 -21.61 6.08 2.45
N LEU A 12 -21.22 6.77 1.36
CA LEU A 12 -21.29 6.18 0.02
C LEU A 12 -20.40 4.92 -0.07
N ASN A 13 -20.97 3.86 -0.65
CA ASN A 13 -20.41 2.52 -0.80
C ASN A 13 -19.02 2.45 -1.45
N THR A 14 -18.69 3.48 -2.20
CA THR A 14 -17.47 3.62 -2.99
C THR A 14 -16.28 4.09 -2.14
N ASN A 15 -16.47 4.44 -0.87
CA ASN A 15 -15.41 4.95 0.00
C ASN A 15 -14.53 3.80 0.56
N GLN A 16 -13.48 3.46 -0.20
CA GLN A 16 -12.55 2.35 0.08
C GLN A 16 -11.34 2.83 0.89
N ASN A 17 -11.57 3.38 2.08
CA ASN A 17 -10.53 3.88 2.98
C ASN A 17 -10.84 3.59 4.45
N ILE A 18 -9.89 3.86 5.35
CA ILE A 18 -10.04 3.59 6.79
C ILE A 18 -11.24 4.36 7.39
N ALA A 19 -11.50 5.58 6.93
CA ALA A 19 -12.63 6.38 7.39
C ALA A 19 -13.98 5.75 7.03
N GLY A 20 -14.13 5.25 5.80
CA GLY A 20 -15.31 4.53 5.32
C GLY A 20 -15.51 3.19 6.02
N ALA A 21 -14.43 2.50 6.38
CA ALA A 21 -14.51 1.28 7.20
C ALA A 21 -15.00 1.57 8.63
N LEU A 22 -14.44 2.61 9.27
CA LEU A 22 -14.83 3.01 10.64
C LEU A 22 -16.23 3.61 10.72
N ALA A 23 -16.70 4.31 9.68
CA ALA A 23 -18.05 4.86 9.61
C ALA A 23 -19.14 3.77 9.68
N ARG A 24 -18.84 2.53 9.30
CA ARG A 24 -19.79 1.41 9.25
C ARG A 24 -19.84 0.56 10.53
N SER A 25 -19.03 0.90 11.54
CA SER A 25 -18.83 0.12 12.78
C SER A 25 -19.81 0.41 13.92
N GLY A 26 -20.69 1.42 13.78
CA GLY A 26 -21.64 1.83 14.83
C GLY A 26 -21.02 2.57 16.04
N LEU A 27 -19.70 2.82 16.04
CA LEU A 27 -18.96 3.54 17.09
C LEU A 27 -19.36 5.02 17.19
N GLY A 28 -19.10 5.68 18.32
CA GLY A 28 -19.32 7.12 18.48
C GLY A 28 -18.40 7.97 17.60
N GLU A 29 -18.78 9.21 17.30
CA GLU A 29 -18.02 10.09 16.38
C GLU A 29 -16.56 10.31 16.81
N ARG A 30 -16.34 10.55 18.10
CA ARG A 30 -15.01 10.77 18.68
C ARG A 30 -14.14 9.51 18.60
N GLU A 31 -14.72 8.34 18.84
CA GLU A 31 -14.00 7.05 18.78
C GLU A 31 -13.56 6.75 17.35
N ARG A 32 -14.44 6.96 16.37
CA ARG A 32 -14.11 6.80 14.94
C ARG A 32 -12.98 7.73 14.51
N PHE A 33 -13.01 8.99 14.96
CA PHE A 33 -11.94 9.94 14.64
C PHE A 33 -10.59 9.51 15.23
N VAL A 34 -10.56 9.10 16.50
CA VAL A 34 -9.32 8.64 17.16
C VAL A 34 -8.76 7.38 16.49
N LEU A 35 -9.62 6.40 16.22
CA LEU A 35 -9.21 5.16 15.52
C LEU A 35 -8.74 5.44 14.09
N TRP A 36 -9.36 6.39 13.39
CA TRP A 36 -8.94 6.79 12.06
C TRP A 36 -7.55 7.41 12.10
N VAL A 37 -7.32 8.40 12.98
CA VAL A 37 -5.99 9.03 13.14
C VAL A 37 -4.93 8.00 13.51
N PHE A 38 -5.22 7.12 14.46
CA PHE A 38 -4.29 6.07 14.86
C PHE A 38 -3.99 5.11 13.69
N GLY A 39 -5.01 4.69 12.95
CA GLY A 39 -4.85 3.87 11.75
C GLY A 39 -3.98 4.57 10.70
N CYS A 40 -4.22 5.84 10.42
CA CYS A 40 -3.43 6.62 9.48
C CYS A 40 -1.96 6.71 9.88
N LEU A 41 -1.67 6.93 11.17
CA LEU A 41 -0.30 6.95 11.70
C LEU A 41 0.37 5.59 11.61
N LEU A 42 -0.34 4.51 11.88
CA LEU A 42 0.18 3.15 11.76
C LEU A 42 0.54 2.82 10.30
N VAL A 43 -0.36 3.11 9.36
CA VAL A 43 -0.10 2.89 7.93
C VAL A 43 1.05 3.79 7.46
N LEU A 44 1.14 5.03 7.93
CA LEU A 44 2.27 5.91 7.64
C LEU A 44 3.60 5.28 8.10
N ALA A 45 3.66 4.78 9.33
CA ALA A 45 4.85 4.15 9.88
C ALA A 45 5.29 2.93 9.06
N VAL A 46 4.33 2.06 8.69
CA VAL A 46 4.58 0.88 7.85
C VAL A 46 5.05 1.29 6.44
N THR A 47 4.43 2.31 5.83
CA THR A 47 4.84 2.82 4.52
C THR A 47 6.24 3.41 4.55
N VAL A 48 6.57 4.24 5.55
CA VAL A 48 7.92 4.80 5.71
C VAL A 48 8.95 3.68 5.86
N TRP A 49 8.65 2.69 6.70
CA TRP A 49 9.50 1.53 6.90
C TRP A 49 9.74 0.73 5.61
N ALA A 50 8.68 0.44 4.85
CA ALA A 50 8.76 -0.29 3.59
C ALA A 50 9.53 0.52 2.54
N THR A 51 9.16 1.78 2.33
CA THR A 51 9.80 2.71 1.38
C THR A 51 11.30 2.84 1.63
N ARG A 52 11.73 2.97 2.89
CA ARG A 52 13.17 3.01 3.24
C ARG A 52 13.90 1.71 2.91
N ARG A 53 13.24 0.56 2.93
CA ARG A 53 13.85 -0.71 2.52
C ARG A 53 13.92 -0.84 1.00
N VAL A 54 12.83 -0.57 0.28
CA VAL A 54 12.82 -0.67 -1.19
C VAL A 54 13.76 0.32 -1.86
N LEU A 55 13.88 1.55 -1.33
CA LEU A 55 14.85 2.54 -1.84
C LEU A 55 16.29 2.08 -1.64
N ARG A 56 16.62 1.52 -0.47
CA ARG A 56 17.96 0.93 -0.20
C ARG A 56 18.25 -0.27 -1.09
N ALA A 57 17.23 -0.97 -1.57
CA ALA A 57 17.35 -2.08 -2.49
C ALA A 57 17.39 -1.68 -3.96
N GLY A 58 17.38 -0.38 -4.28
CA GLY A 58 17.44 0.16 -5.64
C GLY A 58 16.13 0.07 -6.42
N GLU A 59 14.98 0.00 -5.75
CA GLU A 59 13.66 -0.13 -6.38
C GLU A 59 12.80 1.14 -6.20
N PRO A 60 13.14 2.29 -6.83
CA PRO A 60 12.42 3.56 -6.66
C PRO A 60 10.99 3.52 -7.21
N ALA A 61 10.72 2.73 -8.25
CA ALA A 61 9.37 2.55 -8.77
C ALA A 61 8.43 1.94 -7.72
N LEU A 62 8.89 0.93 -6.98
CA LEU A 62 8.11 0.32 -5.91
C LEU A 62 7.91 1.25 -4.71
N ALA A 63 8.87 2.15 -4.44
CA ALA A 63 8.71 3.19 -3.43
C ALA A 63 7.56 4.15 -3.77
N VAL A 64 7.45 4.59 -5.03
CA VAL A 64 6.34 5.43 -5.50
C VAL A 64 5.00 4.69 -5.33
N ILE A 65 4.95 3.40 -5.68
CA ILE A 65 3.75 2.57 -5.47
C ILE A 65 3.37 2.51 -3.99
N CYS A 66 4.31 2.30 -3.06
CA CYS A 66 4.01 2.28 -1.63
C CYS A 66 3.40 3.59 -1.13
N VAL A 67 3.92 4.74 -1.59
CA VAL A 67 3.40 6.07 -1.23
C VAL A 67 2.02 6.32 -1.84
N ALA A 68 1.81 5.92 -3.10
CA ALA A 68 0.51 6.04 -3.75
C ALA A 68 -0.56 5.21 -3.02
N LEU A 69 -0.26 3.95 -2.69
CA LEU A 69 -1.14 3.07 -1.92
C LEU A 69 -1.44 3.62 -0.52
N PHE A 70 -0.45 4.21 0.16
CA PHE A 70 -0.67 4.93 1.42
C PHE A 70 -1.69 6.06 1.27
N GLY A 71 -1.54 6.91 0.25
CA GLY A 71 -2.46 8.00 -0.02
C GLY A 71 -3.89 7.51 -0.24
N LEU A 72 -4.06 6.38 -0.93
CA LEU A 72 -5.37 5.75 -1.15
C LEU A 72 -6.00 5.22 0.14
N VAL A 73 -5.20 4.64 1.03
CA VAL A 73 -5.68 4.06 2.29
C VAL A 73 -6.07 5.14 3.32
N VAL A 74 -5.31 6.24 3.37
CA VAL A 74 -5.42 7.28 4.40
C VAL A 74 -6.30 8.47 4.00
N SER A 75 -6.46 8.75 2.70
CA SER A 75 -7.32 9.83 2.22
C SER A 75 -8.74 9.70 2.82
N PRO A 76 -9.37 10.79 3.32
CA PRO A 76 -10.72 10.75 3.89
C PRO A 76 -11.79 10.40 2.84
N VAL A 77 -11.47 10.56 1.55
CA VAL A 77 -12.32 10.15 0.42
C VAL A 77 -11.46 9.50 -0.67
N SER A 78 -11.65 8.20 -0.90
CA SER A 78 -11.01 7.44 -1.99
C SER A 78 -12.08 6.81 -2.87
N TRP A 79 -12.33 7.41 -4.04
CA TRP A 79 -13.28 6.92 -5.04
C TRP A 79 -12.65 5.81 -5.89
N SER A 80 -13.47 4.98 -6.54
CA SER A 80 -13.02 3.87 -7.39
C SER A 80 -12.01 4.28 -8.49
N HIS A 81 -12.08 5.51 -9.00
CA HIS A 81 -11.14 6.01 -10.02
C HIS A 81 -9.74 6.31 -9.47
N HIS A 82 -9.60 6.53 -8.15
CA HIS A 82 -8.28 6.69 -7.53
C HIS A 82 -7.50 5.35 -7.51
N TRP A 83 -8.19 4.22 -7.61
CA TRP A 83 -7.58 2.89 -7.71
C TRP A 83 -6.94 2.61 -9.07
N VAL A 84 -6.84 3.60 -9.98
CA VAL A 84 -6.00 3.50 -11.18
C VAL A 84 -4.56 3.08 -10.87
N TRP A 85 -4.07 3.39 -9.67
CA TRP A 85 -2.76 2.95 -9.16
C TRP A 85 -2.61 1.44 -8.99
N ILE A 86 -3.70 0.65 -9.04
CA ILE A 86 -3.62 -0.81 -9.01
C ILE A 86 -2.85 -1.35 -10.22
N LEU A 87 -3.03 -0.74 -11.40
CA LEU A 87 -2.35 -1.17 -12.63
C LEU A 87 -0.83 -0.99 -12.58
N PRO A 88 -0.28 0.20 -12.28
CA PRO A 88 1.16 0.34 -12.13
C PRO A 88 1.70 -0.46 -10.94
N ALA A 89 0.92 -0.67 -9.88
CA ALA A 89 1.32 -1.53 -8.77
C ALA A 89 1.46 -3.00 -9.19
N ILE A 90 0.50 -3.55 -9.95
CA ILE A 90 0.58 -4.90 -10.53
C ILE A 90 1.79 -5.01 -11.44
N LEU A 91 2.00 -4.04 -12.35
CA LEU A 91 3.11 -4.08 -13.29
C LEU A 91 4.47 -4.11 -12.57
N VAL A 92 4.68 -3.19 -11.62
CA VAL A 92 5.93 -3.11 -10.86
C VAL A 92 6.16 -4.37 -10.02
N THR A 93 5.11 -4.88 -9.36
CA THR A 93 5.22 -6.09 -8.53
C THR A 93 5.43 -7.35 -9.37
N ALA A 94 4.79 -7.49 -10.54
CA ALA A 94 5.00 -8.61 -11.46
C ALA A 94 6.45 -8.66 -11.97
N VAL A 95 6.99 -7.52 -12.44
CA VAL A 95 8.38 -7.41 -12.90
C VAL A 95 9.35 -7.78 -11.77
N LEU A 96 9.07 -7.29 -10.55
CA LEU A 96 9.93 -7.56 -9.41
C LEU A 96 9.84 -9.01 -8.91
N ALA A 97 8.64 -9.59 -8.94
CA ALA A 97 8.42 -10.99 -8.62
C ALA A 97 9.22 -11.90 -9.56
N TRP A 98 9.23 -11.58 -10.85
CA TRP A 98 10.04 -12.29 -11.85
C TRP A 98 11.54 -12.11 -11.60
N ARG A 99 12.01 -10.86 -11.49
CA ARG A 99 13.44 -10.53 -11.31
C ARG A 99 14.03 -11.11 -10.03
N ARG A 100 13.26 -11.13 -8.94
CA ARG A 100 13.70 -11.60 -7.61
C ARG A 100 13.19 -13.00 -7.26
N ARG A 101 12.49 -13.68 -8.17
CA ARG A 101 11.88 -15.01 -7.96
C ARG A 101 11.07 -15.10 -6.66
N SER A 102 10.37 -14.03 -6.31
CA SER A 102 9.65 -13.93 -5.03
C SER A 102 8.18 -14.36 -5.19
N ALA A 103 7.83 -15.52 -4.63
CA ALA A 103 6.46 -16.03 -4.64
C ALA A 103 5.49 -15.11 -3.88
N ALA A 104 5.95 -14.46 -2.80
CA ALA A 104 5.12 -13.53 -2.04
C ALA A 104 4.75 -12.28 -2.85
N VAL A 105 5.72 -11.70 -3.59
CA VAL A 105 5.45 -10.56 -4.47
C VAL A 105 4.57 -10.97 -5.65
N ALA A 106 4.77 -12.19 -6.18
CA ALA A 106 3.90 -12.74 -7.21
C ALA A 106 2.45 -12.87 -6.72
N ALA A 107 2.24 -13.40 -5.51
CA ALA A 107 0.92 -13.55 -4.92
C ALA A 107 0.19 -12.20 -4.77
N VAL A 108 0.90 -11.15 -4.31
CA VAL A 108 0.34 -9.78 -4.24
C VAL A 108 -0.05 -9.27 -5.62
N SER A 109 0.80 -9.46 -6.63
CA SER A 109 0.53 -9.05 -8.00
C SER A 109 -0.70 -9.77 -8.58
N CYS A 110 -0.81 -11.09 -8.38
CA CYS A 110 -1.94 -11.88 -8.83
C CYS A 110 -3.24 -11.48 -8.12
N ALA A 111 -3.18 -11.23 -6.80
CA ALA A 111 -4.33 -10.74 -6.04
C ALA A 111 -4.80 -9.36 -6.55
N GLY A 112 -3.87 -8.46 -6.88
CA GLY A 112 -4.20 -7.15 -7.46
C GLY A 112 -4.86 -7.28 -8.83
N ALA A 113 -4.34 -8.16 -9.68
CA ALA A 113 -4.93 -8.45 -10.99
C ALA A 113 -6.34 -9.04 -10.86
N ALA A 114 -6.54 -9.99 -9.93
CA ALA A 114 -7.86 -10.55 -9.64
C ALA A 114 -8.85 -9.47 -9.19
N LEU A 115 -8.45 -8.57 -8.28
CA LEU A 115 -9.29 -7.45 -7.83
C LEU A 115 -9.60 -6.44 -8.94
N SER A 116 -8.69 -6.28 -9.91
CA SER A 116 -8.89 -5.38 -11.06
C SER A 116 -9.89 -5.94 -12.07
N VAL A 117 -10.00 -7.27 -12.18
CA VAL A 117 -10.92 -7.96 -13.10
C VAL A 117 -12.26 -8.24 -12.44
N TRP A 118 -12.26 -8.62 -11.16
CA TRP A 118 -13.45 -8.89 -10.37
C TRP A 118 -13.61 -7.82 -9.30
N THR A 119 -14.31 -6.74 -9.63
CA THR A 119 -14.64 -5.70 -8.65
C THR A 119 -15.74 -6.23 -7.73
N PRO A 120 -15.50 -6.52 -6.44
CA PRO A 120 -16.53 -7.07 -5.54
C PRO A 120 -17.62 -6.05 -5.19
N ILE A 121 -17.52 -4.82 -5.71
CA ILE A 121 -18.42 -3.70 -5.41
C ILE A 121 -19.81 -3.89 -6.02
N ASP A 122 -19.94 -4.71 -7.06
CA ASP A 122 -21.24 -5.04 -7.67
C ASP A 122 -22.06 -6.03 -6.82
N LEU A 123 -21.47 -6.62 -5.77
CA LEU A 123 -22.16 -7.52 -4.84
C LEU A 123 -22.88 -6.79 -3.68
N MET A 124 -22.82 -5.45 -3.64
CA MET A 124 -23.43 -4.65 -2.57
C MET A 124 -24.76 -4.03 -3.06
N PRO A 125 -25.92 -4.40 -2.46
CA PRO A 125 -27.22 -3.87 -2.88
C PRO A 125 -27.27 -2.36 -2.65
N LYS A 126 -27.48 -1.59 -3.73
CA LYS A 126 -27.72 -0.15 -3.63
C LYS A 126 -28.92 0.10 -2.69
N HIS A 127 -28.73 1.01 -1.72
CA HIS A 127 -29.74 1.56 -0.80
C HIS A 127 -30.00 0.84 0.55
N HIS A 128 -29.24 -0.19 0.95
CA HIS A 128 -29.40 -0.85 2.28
C HIS A 128 -28.05 -1.21 2.95
N GLU A 129 -27.14 -0.26 3.10
CA GLU A 129 -25.74 -0.55 3.48
C GLU A 129 -25.50 -0.67 4.99
N THR A 130 -26.41 -0.15 5.81
CA THR A 130 -26.33 -0.18 7.28
C THR A 130 -26.77 -1.50 7.90
N THR A 131 -27.37 -2.41 7.12
CA THR A 131 -27.79 -3.75 7.57
C THR A 131 -26.92 -4.88 7.01
N ALA A 132 -25.88 -4.55 6.22
CA ALA A 132 -24.98 -5.53 5.64
C ALA A 132 -24.11 -6.19 6.73
N ALA A 133 -24.19 -7.52 6.83
CA ALA A 133 -23.43 -8.32 7.78
C ALA A 133 -21.93 -7.96 7.76
N TRP A 134 -21.29 -7.98 8.93
CA TRP A 134 -19.88 -7.58 9.16
C TRP A 134 -18.88 -8.17 8.15
N TRP A 135 -19.12 -9.38 7.61
CA TRP A 135 -18.29 -10.01 6.60
C TRP A 135 -18.36 -9.33 5.21
N ARG A 136 -19.50 -8.71 4.86
CA ARG A 136 -19.65 -7.88 3.64
C ARG A 136 -18.93 -6.55 3.79
N GLN A 137 -18.81 -6.03 5.01
CA GLN A 137 -18.01 -4.83 5.29
C GLN A 137 -16.49 -5.11 5.16
N LEU A 138 -16.02 -6.31 5.53
CA LEU A 138 -14.64 -6.74 5.24
C LEU A 138 -14.36 -6.86 3.74
N LEU A 139 -15.30 -7.41 2.96
CA LEU A 139 -15.20 -7.49 1.50
C LEU A 139 -15.21 -6.11 0.83
N GLY A 140 -16.01 -5.19 1.38
CA GLY A 140 -16.04 -3.77 1.02
C GLY A 140 -14.80 -2.98 1.43
N ALA A 141 -13.77 -3.61 2.00
CA ALA A 141 -12.45 -3.04 2.26
C ALA A 141 -11.32 -3.86 1.60
N SER A 142 -11.65 -4.77 0.68
CA SER A 142 -10.71 -5.66 -0.01
C SER A 142 -9.52 -4.93 -0.64
N TYR A 143 -9.75 -3.76 -1.22
CA TYR A 143 -8.72 -2.91 -1.78
C TYR A 143 -7.76 -2.35 -0.71
N VAL A 144 -8.28 -1.95 0.46
CA VAL A 144 -7.47 -1.48 1.60
C VAL A 144 -6.59 -2.61 2.12
N TRP A 145 -7.14 -3.81 2.29
CA TRP A 145 -6.39 -4.98 2.74
C TRP A 145 -5.28 -5.36 1.76
N TRP A 146 -5.59 -5.34 0.46
CA TRP A 146 -4.59 -5.61 -0.57
C TRP A 146 -3.48 -4.56 -0.59
N ALA A 147 -3.80 -3.27 -0.48
CA ALA A 147 -2.81 -2.20 -0.43
C ALA A 147 -1.86 -2.35 0.78
N LEU A 148 -2.39 -2.67 1.96
CA LEU A 148 -1.60 -2.95 3.15
C LEU A 148 -0.70 -4.17 2.95
N ALA A 149 -1.25 -5.26 2.41
CA ALA A 149 -0.49 -6.47 2.11
C ALA A 149 0.65 -6.20 1.11
N ALA A 150 0.42 -5.35 0.10
CA ALA A 150 1.44 -4.96 -0.86
C ALA A 150 2.58 -4.18 -0.21
N ILE A 151 2.26 -3.18 0.63
CA ILE A 151 3.26 -2.36 1.34
C ILE A 151 4.09 -3.25 2.30
N VAL A 152 3.43 -4.12 3.07
CA VAL A 152 4.10 -5.03 4.01
C VAL A 152 4.97 -6.02 3.26
N THR A 153 4.47 -6.65 2.20
CA THR A 153 5.23 -7.62 1.39
C THR A 153 6.46 -6.95 0.76
N ALA A 154 6.32 -5.73 0.25
CA ALA A 154 7.44 -4.95 -0.26
C ALA A 154 8.51 -4.75 0.82
N GLY A 155 8.13 -4.32 2.02
CA GLY A 155 9.08 -4.11 3.11
C GLY A 155 9.72 -5.39 3.65
N ILE A 156 9.02 -6.53 3.67
CA ILE A 156 9.58 -7.81 4.13
C ILE A 156 10.53 -8.40 3.10
N THR A 157 10.11 -8.45 1.83
CA THR A 157 10.79 -9.26 0.80
C THR A 157 11.85 -8.48 0.04
N ILE A 158 11.75 -7.14 -0.01
CA ILE A 158 12.68 -6.29 -0.74
C ILE A 158 13.70 -5.70 0.22
N THR A 159 14.69 -6.52 0.56
CA THR A 159 15.89 -6.09 1.26
C THR A 159 17.00 -5.79 0.26
N ALA A 160 17.84 -4.80 0.60
CA ALA A 160 19.11 -4.60 -0.08
C ALA A 160 19.87 -5.92 -0.03
N ALA A 161 20.34 -6.41 -1.19
CA ALA A 161 21.41 -7.39 -1.18
C ALA A 161 22.54 -6.77 -0.35
N ARG A 162 23.07 -7.50 0.63
CA ARG A 162 24.36 -7.10 1.21
C ARG A 162 25.26 -6.88 0.02
N THR A 163 25.69 -5.64 -0.21
CA THR A 163 26.87 -5.37 -1.01
C THR A 163 27.94 -6.18 -0.31
N THR A 164 28.21 -7.40 -0.78
CA THR A 164 29.48 -8.05 -0.48
C THR A 164 30.49 -7.00 -0.89
N ALA A 165 31.27 -6.54 0.08
CA ALA A 165 32.23 -5.47 -0.12
C ALA A 165 33.14 -5.84 -1.30
N VAL A 166 32.82 -5.34 -2.50
CA VAL A 166 33.67 -5.37 -3.69
C VAL A 166 34.55 -4.10 -3.69
N ASP A 167 34.84 -3.56 -2.51
CA ASP A 167 35.78 -2.46 -2.28
C ASP A 167 36.97 -2.93 -1.45
N ALA A 168 37.55 -4.08 -1.82
CA ALA A 168 38.92 -4.42 -1.45
C ALA A 168 39.75 -4.73 -2.71
N PRO A 169 39.97 -3.73 -3.58
CA PRO A 169 41.29 -3.64 -4.22
C PRO A 169 41.74 -2.18 -4.43
N THR A 170 41.80 -1.36 -3.37
CA THR A 170 42.49 -0.04 -3.45
C THR A 170 43.55 0.16 -2.38
N ALA A 171 43.48 -0.54 -1.25
CA ALA A 171 44.54 -0.50 -0.24
C ALA A 171 45.83 -1.21 -0.71
N ALA A 172 45.72 -2.31 -1.46
CA ALA A 172 46.88 -3.08 -1.94
C ALA A 172 47.68 -2.37 -3.06
N ARG A 173 47.08 -1.41 -3.78
CA ARG A 173 47.74 -0.69 -4.88
C ARG A 173 48.58 0.50 -4.40
N ARG A 174 48.29 1.03 -3.20
CA ARG A 174 49.07 2.13 -2.59
C ARG A 174 50.33 1.64 -1.88
N THR A 175 50.35 0.42 -1.35
CA THR A 175 51.55 -0.18 -0.74
C THR A 175 52.56 -0.65 -1.78
N ALA A 176 52.13 -1.09 -2.96
CA ALA A 176 53.06 -1.45 -4.04
C ALA A 176 53.79 -0.24 -4.65
N ALA A 177 53.18 0.95 -4.61
CA ALA A 177 53.77 2.18 -5.13
C ALA A 177 54.78 2.85 -4.18
N SER A 178 54.76 2.52 -2.88
CA SER A 178 55.68 3.10 -1.89
C SER A 178 56.95 2.29 -1.64
N VAL A 179 57.08 1.09 -2.22
CA VAL A 179 58.24 0.19 -2.06
C VAL A 179 59.25 0.35 -3.22
N VAL A 180 58.89 1.11 -4.26
CA VAL A 180 59.72 1.33 -5.46
C VAL A 180 60.25 2.78 -5.55
N GLY A 181 60.11 3.58 -4.47
CA GLY A 181 60.54 4.97 -4.40
C GLY A 181 61.71 5.20 -3.46
#